data_AF-A0A813HU22-F1
#
_entry.id   AF-A0A813HU22-F1
#
_cell.length_a   1.000
_cell.length_b   1.000
_cell.length_c   1.000
_cell.angle_alpha   90.00
_cell.angle_beta   90.00
_cell.angle_gamma   90.00
#
_symmetry.space_group_name_H-M   'P 1'
#
loop_
_entity.id
_entity.type
_entity.pdbx_description
1 polymer ?
#
loop_
_entity_poly.entity_id
_entity_poly.type
_entity_poly.pdbx_seq_one_letter_code
_entity_poly.pdbx_strand_id
1 'polypeptide(L)'
;MDDPLLLRIRALAAEDPALGYRALHAKLKQEPEFQDVGLKRVQTALQQVREAPAAAALLHLVGAAQRRAGPGENFWTAASDGDIARVEELMALEGFTASSKDGNGYTPVMAAASYGHFDLLRLLLESDTGGTAVNAFDSDGDAPLHHVAAAEELDAELLRPVIGLLLQHRADPALQNSEGKTCLDLCGAAVMEGVEEEPVLNIEFIKVMDEHGVKFD
;
A
#
# COMPACT_ATOMS: atom_id res chain seq x y z
N MET A 1 -21.26 10.88 32.61
CA MET A 1 -19.91 11.43 32.73
C MET A 1 -19.20 11.08 31.45
N ASP A 2 -18.77 12.09 30.69
CA ASP A 2 -18.02 11.85 29.46
C ASP A 2 -16.65 11.23 29.81
N ASP A 3 -16.20 10.24 29.03
CA ASP A 3 -14.89 9.59 29.22
C ASP A 3 -13.77 10.66 29.06
N PRO A 4 -12.92 10.88 30.08
CA PRO A 4 -11.83 11.84 30.03
C PRO A 4 -10.91 11.64 28.82
N LEU A 5 -10.71 10.39 28.39
CA LEU A 5 -9.92 10.06 27.22
C LEU A 5 -10.58 10.55 25.92
N LEU A 6 -11.90 10.40 25.79
CA LEU A 6 -12.64 10.89 24.61
C LEU A 6 -12.61 12.41 24.54
N LEU A 7 -12.75 13.10 25.68
CA LEU A 7 -12.67 14.55 25.75
C LEU A 7 -11.27 15.04 25.33
N ARG A 8 -10.22 14.37 25.80
CA ARG A 8 -8.85 14.74 25.47
C ARG A 8 -8.51 14.47 24.01
N ILE A 9 -8.92 13.33 23.48
CA ILE A 9 -8.74 12.99 22.06
C ILE A 9 -9.52 13.97 21.16
N ARG A 10 -10.73 14.38 21.54
CA ARG A 10 -11.48 15.44 20.83
C ARG A 10 -10.70 16.74 20.75
N ALA A 11 -10.11 17.19 21.86
CA ALA A 11 -9.32 18.41 21.88
C ALA A 11 -8.10 18.31 20.96
N LEU A 12 -7.33 17.22 21.06
CA LEU A 12 -6.14 17.01 20.24
C LEU A 12 -6.46 16.86 18.75
N ALA A 13 -7.56 16.17 18.41
CA ALA A 13 -8.01 16.02 17.02
C ALA A 13 -8.61 17.31 16.43
N ALA A 14 -9.12 18.21 17.28
CA ALA A 14 -9.56 19.54 16.85
C ALA A 14 -8.37 20.49 16.58
N GLU A 15 -7.28 20.33 17.32
CA GLU A 15 -6.02 21.07 17.10
C GLU A 15 -5.29 20.60 15.83
N ASP A 16 -5.27 19.28 15.57
CA ASP A 16 -4.67 18.68 14.40
C ASP A 16 -5.51 17.50 13.86
N PRO A 17 -6.33 17.73 12.83
CA PRO A 17 -7.19 16.70 12.25
C PRO A 17 -6.44 15.53 11.59
N ALA A 18 -5.17 15.73 11.22
CA ALA A 18 -4.34 14.71 10.57
C ALA A 18 -3.67 13.76 11.59
N LEU A 19 -3.85 13.99 12.90
CA LEU A 19 -3.19 13.20 13.92
C LEU A 19 -3.75 11.77 14.00
N GLY A 20 -2.94 10.80 13.60
CA GLY A 20 -3.24 9.37 13.77
C GLY A 20 -3.19 8.90 15.23
N TYR A 21 -3.83 7.77 15.53
CA TYR A 21 -3.93 7.20 16.88
C TYR A 21 -2.57 6.91 17.55
N ARG A 22 -1.52 6.57 16.78
CA ARG A 22 -0.15 6.36 17.30
C ARG A 22 0.48 7.66 17.78
N ALA A 23 0.32 8.75 17.04
CA ALA A 23 0.79 10.07 17.44
C ALA A 23 0.01 10.61 18.64
N LEU A 24 -1.31 10.38 18.68
CA LEU A 24 -2.14 10.66 19.86
C LEU A 24 -1.66 9.87 21.08
N HIS A 25 -1.38 8.57 20.92
CA HIS A 25 -0.87 7.73 22.01
C HIS A 25 0.45 8.24 22.58
N ALA A 26 1.36 8.69 21.72
CA ALA A 26 2.63 9.29 22.14
C ALA A 26 2.44 10.61 22.91
N LYS A 27 1.48 11.44 22.51
CA LYS A 27 1.14 12.69 23.24
C LYS A 27 0.44 12.39 24.57
N LEU A 28 -0.53 11.49 24.58
CA LEU A 28 -1.26 11.11 25.79
C LEU A 28 -0.33 10.50 26.85
N LYS A 29 0.70 9.74 26.46
CA LYS A 29 1.70 9.22 27.39
C LYS A 29 2.53 10.29 28.11
N GLN A 30 2.58 11.52 27.60
CA GLN A 30 3.25 12.64 28.25
C GLN A 30 2.36 13.26 29.35
N GLU A 31 1.07 12.94 29.36
CA GLU A 31 0.10 13.44 30.32
C GLU A 31 -0.05 12.46 31.49
N PRO A 32 0.05 12.93 32.74
CA PRO A 32 0.02 12.06 33.93
C PRO A 32 -1.27 11.24 34.05
N GLU A 33 -2.37 11.72 33.47
CA GLU A 33 -3.68 11.05 33.51
C GLU A 33 -3.81 9.89 32.51
N PHE A 34 -2.95 9.82 31.49
CA PHE A 34 -3.03 8.85 30.40
C PHE A 34 -1.74 8.04 30.19
N GLN A 35 -0.80 8.04 31.14
CA GLN A 35 0.47 7.30 31.02
C GLN A 35 0.28 5.80 30.75
N ASP A 36 -0.75 5.20 31.37
CA ASP A 36 -1.09 3.77 31.25
C ASP A 36 -2.10 3.47 30.13
N VAL A 37 -2.46 4.47 29.31
CA VAL A 37 -3.44 4.25 28.25
C VAL A 37 -2.87 3.31 27.19
N GLY A 38 -3.57 2.20 26.92
CA GLY A 38 -3.19 1.25 25.89
C GLY A 38 -3.45 1.80 24.49
N LEU A 39 -2.56 1.50 23.52
CA LEU A 39 -2.68 1.96 22.14
C LEU A 39 -4.04 1.58 21.50
N LYS A 40 -4.51 0.36 21.75
CA LYS A 40 -5.83 -0.13 21.30
C LYS A 40 -7.00 0.69 21.87
N ARG A 41 -6.86 1.18 23.11
CA ARG A 41 -7.87 2.04 23.76
C ARG A 41 -7.90 3.42 23.12
N VAL A 42 -6.73 3.97 22.77
CA VAL A 42 -6.62 5.24 22.02
C VAL A 42 -7.22 5.11 20.62
N GLN A 43 -6.92 4.03 19.90
CA GLN A 43 -7.51 3.74 18.59
C GLN A 43 -9.05 3.67 18.66
N THR A 44 -9.58 2.91 19.62
CA THR A 44 -11.03 2.76 19.82
C THR A 44 -11.68 4.10 20.18
N ALA A 45 -11.03 4.89 21.04
CA ALA A 45 -11.54 6.19 21.45
C ALA A 45 -11.52 7.22 20.31
N LEU A 46 -10.47 7.25 19.49
CA LEU A 46 -10.43 8.10 18.29
C LEU A 46 -11.56 7.76 17.31
N GLN A 47 -11.83 6.47 17.12
CA GLN A 47 -12.95 6.02 16.28
C GLN A 47 -14.30 6.57 16.80
N GLN A 48 -14.55 6.45 18.10
CA GLN A 48 -15.77 6.99 18.74
C GLN A 48 -15.89 8.51 18.62
N VAL A 49 -14.76 9.23 18.63
CA VAL A 49 -14.74 10.68 18.44
C VAL A 49 -15.16 11.06 17.02
N ARG A 50 -14.70 10.33 16.01
CA ARG A 50 -15.04 10.55 14.59
C ARG A 50 -16.49 10.18 14.27
N GLU A 51 -17.04 9.19 14.98
CA GLU A 51 -18.42 8.72 14.85
C GLU A 51 -19.47 9.59 15.57
N ALA A 52 -19.05 10.53 16.42
CA ALA A 52 -19.98 11.35 17.20
C ALA A 52 -20.75 12.35 16.30
N PRO A 53 -22.08 12.50 16.49
CA PRO A 53 -22.96 13.27 15.60
C PRO A 53 -22.64 14.77 15.48
N ALA A 54 -21.75 15.32 16.33
CA ALA A 54 -21.26 16.69 16.18
C ALA A 54 -20.20 16.84 15.06
N ALA A 55 -19.49 15.77 14.70
CA ALA A 55 -18.60 15.74 13.53
C ALA A 55 -19.37 15.52 12.21
N ALA A 56 -20.64 15.12 12.28
CA ALA A 56 -21.49 14.85 11.13
C ALA A 56 -21.70 16.07 10.22
N ALA A 57 -21.53 17.29 10.73
CA ALA A 57 -21.64 18.51 9.91
C ALA A 57 -20.48 18.68 8.90
N LEU A 58 -19.33 18.01 9.11
CA LEU A 58 -18.22 17.99 8.14
C LEU A 58 -18.16 16.67 7.35
N LEU A 59 -18.78 15.60 7.86
CA LEU A 59 -18.76 14.27 7.22
C LEU A 59 -19.89 14.04 6.20
N HIS A 60 -20.88 14.94 6.10
CA HIS A 60 -22.00 14.78 5.18
C HIS A 60 -21.63 14.84 3.69
N LEU A 61 -20.37 15.14 3.33
CA LEU A 61 -19.89 15.10 1.95
C LEU A 61 -19.27 13.75 1.54
N VAL A 62 -18.99 12.85 2.49
CA VAL A 62 -18.31 11.57 2.18
C VAL A 62 -19.19 10.43 2.66
N GLY A 63 -20.22 10.13 1.87
CA GLY A 63 -21.01 8.94 2.04
C GLY A 63 -20.23 7.71 1.59
N ALA A 64 -19.88 6.83 2.53
CA ALA A 64 -19.90 5.38 2.35
C ALA A 64 -19.83 4.71 3.72
N ALA A 65 -20.72 3.76 3.92
CA ALA A 65 -20.92 3.02 5.15
C ALA A 65 -19.63 2.41 5.72
N GLN A 66 -19.43 2.56 7.03
CA GLN A 66 -18.54 1.71 7.82
C GLN A 66 -18.89 0.22 7.59
N ARG A 67 -18.08 -0.48 6.78
CA ARG A 67 -17.94 -1.94 6.87
C ARG A 67 -16.80 -2.24 7.84
N ARG A 68 -17.09 -3.01 8.88
CA ARG A 68 -16.05 -3.59 9.75
C ARG A 68 -15.22 -4.57 8.93
N ALA A 69 -13.90 -4.46 9.04
CA ALA A 69 -12.94 -5.42 8.51
C ALA A 69 -13.25 -6.83 9.03
N GLY A 70 -13.66 -7.71 8.13
CA GLY A 70 -13.69 -9.16 8.38
C GLY A 70 -12.27 -9.72 8.48
N PRO A 71 -12.07 -10.90 9.12
CA PRO A 71 -10.79 -11.59 9.06
C PRO A 71 -10.47 -11.94 7.59
N GLY A 72 -9.55 -11.19 6.99
CA GLY A 72 -9.21 -11.26 5.56
C GLY A 72 -9.20 -9.88 4.85
N GLU A 73 -9.85 -8.86 5.41
CA GLU A 73 -9.90 -7.51 4.83
C GLU A 73 -8.76 -6.63 5.40
N ASN A 74 -7.51 -6.94 5.03
CA ASN A 74 -6.31 -6.19 5.43
C ASN A 74 -5.84 -5.22 4.31
N PHE A 75 -4.90 -4.33 4.64
CA PHE A 75 -4.43 -3.27 3.74
C PHE A 75 -3.89 -3.77 2.40
N TRP A 76 -3.21 -4.93 2.41
CA TRP A 76 -2.67 -5.54 1.20
C TRP A 76 -3.77 -6.17 0.34
N THR A 77 -4.79 -6.79 0.95
CA THR A 77 -5.97 -7.28 0.20
C THR A 77 -6.72 -6.14 -0.46
N ALA A 78 -6.96 -5.02 0.25
CA ALA A 78 -7.57 -3.83 -0.35
C ALA A 78 -6.73 -3.29 -1.53
N ALA A 79 -5.39 -3.39 -1.43
CA ALA A 79 -4.51 -3.00 -2.52
C ALA A 79 -4.54 -3.97 -3.70
N SER A 80 -4.62 -5.28 -3.46
CA SER A 80 -4.78 -6.31 -4.49
C SER A 80 -6.14 -6.22 -5.20
N ASP A 81 -7.18 -5.77 -4.50
CA ASP A 81 -8.53 -5.58 -5.07
C ASP A 81 -8.68 -4.24 -5.79
N GLY A 82 -7.71 -3.32 -5.66
CA GLY A 82 -7.79 -1.98 -6.23
C GLY A 82 -8.76 -1.05 -5.49
N ASP A 83 -9.14 -1.36 -4.25
CA ASP A 83 -10.08 -0.57 -3.45
C ASP A 83 -9.39 0.68 -2.88
N ILE A 84 -9.33 1.71 -3.73
CA ILE A 84 -8.73 3.01 -3.42
C ILE A 84 -9.30 3.61 -2.14
N ALA A 85 -10.62 3.62 -2.01
CA ALA A 85 -11.29 4.23 -0.86
C ALA A 85 -10.89 3.54 0.44
N ARG A 86 -10.79 2.20 0.41
CA ARG A 86 -10.37 1.43 1.57
C ARG A 86 -8.88 1.62 1.88
N VAL A 87 -8.02 1.72 0.88
CA VAL A 87 -6.59 2.02 1.07
C VAL A 87 -6.42 3.40 1.71
N GLU A 88 -7.07 4.44 1.19
CA GLU A 88 -7.02 5.80 1.77
C GLU A 88 -7.51 5.81 3.23
N GLU A 89 -8.63 5.13 3.50
CA GLU A 89 -9.17 4.99 4.85
C GLU A 89 -8.14 4.32 5.79
N LEU A 90 -7.52 3.23 5.36
CA LEU A 90 -6.55 2.49 6.15
C LEU A 90 -5.24 3.27 6.37
N MET A 91 -4.80 4.07 5.39
CA MET A 91 -3.68 5.00 5.58
C MET A 91 -4.02 6.06 6.63
N ALA A 92 -5.22 6.65 6.57
CA ALA A 92 -5.64 7.72 7.47
C ALA A 92 -5.98 7.25 8.90
N LEU A 93 -6.58 6.07 9.05
CA LEU A 93 -7.01 5.53 10.36
C LEU A 93 -5.93 4.71 11.04
N GLU A 94 -5.23 3.86 10.28
CA GLU A 94 -4.33 2.85 10.83
C GLU A 94 -2.84 3.19 10.63
N GLY A 95 -2.56 4.25 9.86
CA GLY A 95 -1.19 4.73 9.64
C GLY A 95 -0.38 3.82 8.73
N PHE A 96 -1.05 3.04 7.87
CA PHE A 96 -0.40 2.32 6.81
C PHE A 96 0.19 3.29 5.76
N THR A 97 1.20 2.82 5.06
CA THR A 97 1.98 3.57 4.08
C THR A 97 2.24 2.69 2.86
N ALA A 98 2.67 3.29 1.75
CA ALA A 98 3.10 2.55 0.56
C ALA A 98 4.22 1.52 0.82
N SER A 99 5.01 1.73 1.88
CA SER A 99 6.09 0.84 2.32
C SER A 99 5.69 -0.16 3.41
N SER A 100 4.41 -0.21 3.79
CA SER A 100 3.92 -1.15 4.80
C SER A 100 4.05 -2.59 4.32
N LYS A 101 4.72 -3.41 5.11
CA LYS A 101 5.04 -4.81 4.82
C LYS A 101 4.13 -5.77 5.59
N ASP A 102 3.63 -6.80 4.92
CA ASP A 102 2.93 -7.89 5.57
C ASP A 102 3.92 -8.89 6.20
N GLY A 103 3.43 -10.08 6.60
CA GLY A 103 4.26 -11.12 7.21
C GLY A 103 5.37 -11.68 6.30
N ASN A 104 5.21 -11.55 4.98
CA ASN A 104 6.18 -12.00 3.97
C ASN A 104 6.98 -10.83 3.39
N GLY A 105 6.80 -9.62 3.91
CA GLY A 105 7.48 -8.44 3.36
C GLY A 105 6.77 -7.85 2.13
N TYR A 106 5.61 -8.37 1.74
CA TYR A 106 4.83 -7.92 0.61
C TYR A 106 4.26 -6.52 0.89
N THR A 107 4.29 -5.64 -0.12
CA THR A 107 3.89 -4.23 0.00
C THR A 107 2.62 -3.93 -0.79
N PRO A 108 1.83 -2.91 -0.44
CA PRO A 108 0.68 -2.50 -1.25
C PRO A 108 1.09 -2.05 -2.66
N VAL A 109 2.32 -1.55 -2.85
CA VAL A 109 2.87 -1.18 -4.16
C VAL A 109 3.09 -2.42 -5.02
N MET A 110 3.61 -3.51 -4.44
CA MET A 110 3.70 -4.80 -5.14
C MET A 110 2.31 -5.31 -5.53
N ALA A 111 1.34 -5.26 -4.61
CA ALA A 111 -0.03 -5.68 -4.88
C ALA A 111 -0.66 -4.87 -6.03
N ALA A 112 -0.69 -3.54 -5.91
CA ALA A 112 -1.29 -2.66 -6.92
C ALA A 112 -0.59 -2.78 -8.28
N ALA A 113 0.73 -2.98 -8.30
CA ALA A 113 1.48 -3.16 -9.54
C ALA A 113 1.22 -4.53 -10.19
N SER A 114 1.23 -5.62 -9.41
CA SER A 114 1.01 -6.99 -9.89
C SER A 114 -0.35 -7.16 -10.55
N TYR A 115 -1.39 -6.55 -9.99
CA TYR A 115 -2.76 -6.62 -10.50
C TYR A 115 -3.16 -5.46 -11.43
N GLY A 116 -2.24 -4.53 -11.72
CA GLY A 116 -2.51 -3.48 -12.70
C GLY A 116 -3.38 -2.31 -12.24
N HIS A 117 -3.55 -2.12 -10.94
CA HIS A 117 -4.36 -1.05 -10.36
C HIS A 117 -3.66 0.30 -10.47
N PHE A 118 -3.59 0.85 -11.68
CA PHE A 118 -2.79 2.03 -12.01
C PHE A 118 -3.10 3.25 -11.13
N ASP A 119 -4.36 3.60 -10.94
CA ASP A 119 -4.74 4.79 -10.16
C ASP A 119 -4.38 4.62 -8.68
N LEU A 120 -4.57 3.42 -8.14
CA LEU A 120 -4.15 3.09 -6.79
C LEU A 120 -2.62 3.11 -6.64
N LEU A 121 -1.91 2.51 -7.60
CA LEU A 121 -0.44 2.53 -7.64
C LEU A 121 0.07 3.97 -7.65
N ARG A 122 -0.53 4.83 -8.48
CA ARG A 122 -0.18 6.25 -8.54
C ARG A 122 -0.39 6.93 -7.19
N LEU A 123 -1.53 6.73 -6.55
CA LEU A 123 -1.82 7.27 -5.22
C LEU A 123 -0.78 6.82 -4.19
N LEU A 124 -0.48 5.52 -4.14
CA LEU A 124 0.51 4.97 -3.22
C LEU A 124 1.90 5.59 -3.44
N LEU A 125 2.34 5.72 -4.69
CA LEU A 125 3.65 6.28 -5.03
C LEU A 125 3.73 7.80 -4.82
N GLU A 126 2.66 8.55 -5.09
CA GLU A 126 2.56 9.97 -4.77
C GLU A 126 2.56 10.22 -3.24
N SER A 127 2.01 9.28 -2.46
CA SER A 127 2.04 9.32 -1.00
C SER A 127 3.38 8.91 -0.39
N ASP A 128 4.24 8.21 -1.14
CA ASP A 128 5.55 7.76 -0.69
C ASP A 128 6.59 8.88 -0.76
N THR A 129 6.68 9.69 0.30
CA THR A 129 7.69 10.74 0.41
C THR A 129 9.13 10.22 0.48
N GLY A 130 9.32 8.94 0.80
CA GLY A 130 10.64 8.31 0.90
C GLY A 130 11.17 7.82 -0.45
N GLY A 131 10.28 7.56 -1.41
CA GLY A 131 10.62 6.99 -2.72
C GLY A 131 11.28 5.62 -2.63
N THR A 132 11.06 4.87 -1.54
CA THR A 132 11.68 3.57 -1.31
C THR A 132 10.73 2.42 -1.58
N ALA A 133 9.42 2.65 -1.66
CA ALA A 133 8.43 1.60 -1.85
C ALA A 133 8.58 0.88 -3.21
N VAL A 134 9.04 1.59 -4.25
CA VAL A 134 9.28 1.05 -5.60
C VAL A 134 10.39 0.01 -5.68
N ASN A 135 11.28 -0.03 -4.68
CA ASN A 135 12.45 -0.93 -4.62
C ASN A 135 12.45 -1.76 -3.33
N ALA A 136 11.30 -1.87 -2.65
CA ALA A 136 11.17 -2.72 -1.48
C ALA A 136 11.27 -4.19 -1.90
N PHE A 137 11.88 -5.02 -1.05
CA PHE A 137 11.94 -6.47 -1.22
C PHE A 137 10.98 -7.21 -0.28
N ASP A 138 10.34 -8.26 -0.80
CA ASP A 138 9.64 -9.26 0.00
C ASP A 138 10.58 -10.39 0.48
N SER A 139 10.03 -11.50 0.96
CA SER A 139 10.77 -12.66 1.46
C SER A 139 11.53 -13.42 0.38
N ASP A 140 11.08 -13.37 -0.86
CA ASP A 140 11.74 -14.00 -2.01
C ASP A 140 12.80 -13.07 -2.62
N GLY A 141 12.90 -11.85 -2.09
CA GLY A 141 13.76 -10.80 -2.62
C GLY A 141 13.18 -10.17 -3.87
N ASP A 142 11.90 -10.37 -4.15
CA ASP A 142 11.25 -9.76 -5.30
C ASP A 142 10.88 -8.31 -4.98
N ALA A 143 11.17 -7.44 -5.94
CA ALA A 143 10.76 -6.03 -5.95
C ALA A 143 9.49 -5.84 -6.79
N PRO A 144 8.78 -4.70 -6.71
CA PRO A 144 7.57 -4.46 -7.50
C PRO A 144 7.70 -4.79 -9.01
N LEU A 145 8.83 -4.49 -9.65
CA LEU A 145 9.05 -4.85 -11.06
C LEU A 145 9.14 -6.37 -11.31
N HIS A 146 9.62 -7.16 -10.35
CA HIS A 146 9.60 -8.63 -10.44
C HIS A 146 8.16 -9.15 -10.44
N HIS A 147 7.32 -8.61 -9.55
CA HIS A 147 5.90 -8.93 -9.46
C HIS A 147 5.12 -8.56 -10.73
N VAL A 148 5.47 -7.44 -11.39
CA VAL A 148 4.88 -7.08 -12.69
C VAL A 148 5.36 -8.03 -13.79
N ALA A 149 6.63 -8.44 -13.77
CA ALA A 149 7.18 -9.35 -14.78
C ALA A 149 6.60 -10.76 -14.71
N ALA A 150 6.27 -11.22 -13.50
CA ALA A 150 5.67 -12.53 -13.22
C ALA A 150 4.13 -12.53 -13.27
N ALA A 151 3.49 -11.38 -13.49
CA ALA A 151 2.03 -11.29 -13.53
C ALA A 151 1.48 -11.95 -14.80
N GLU A 152 0.76 -13.06 -14.65
CA GLU A 152 0.17 -13.82 -15.76
C GLU A 152 -1.07 -13.14 -16.36
N GLU A 153 -1.79 -12.33 -15.56
CA GLU A 153 -3.10 -11.77 -15.90
C GLU A 153 -3.06 -10.29 -16.33
N LEU A 154 -1.88 -9.68 -16.39
CA LEU A 154 -1.77 -8.25 -16.69
C LEU A 154 -1.83 -8.00 -18.20
N ASP A 155 -2.99 -7.56 -18.69
CA ASP A 155 -3.16 -7.17 -20.09
C ASP A 155 -2.16 -6.08 -20.51
N ALA A 156 -1.71 -6.14 -21.77
CA ALA A 156 -0.72 -5.23 -22.34
C ALA A 156 -1.07 -3.73 -22.16
N GLU A 157 -2.37 -3.39 -22.16
CA GLU A 157 -2.85 -2.02 -21.97
C GLU A 157 -2.61 -1.48 -20.56
N LEU A 158 -2.63 -2.35 -19.54
CA LEU A 158 -2.37 -1.99 -18.13
C LEU A 158 -0.89 -2.13 -17.78
N LEU A 159 -0.19 -3.07 -18.40
CA LEU A 159 1.21 -3.35 -18.17
C LEU A 159 2.11 -2.12 -18.46
N ARG A 160 1.91 -1.47 -19.60
CA ARG A 160 2.70 -0.31 -20.01
C ARG A 160 2.61 0.88 -19.04
N PRO A 161 1.42 1.37 -18.66
CA PRO A 161 1.34 2.48 -17.72
C PRO A 161 1.86 2.12 -16.32
N VAL A 162 1.71 0.86 -15.87
CA VAL A 162 2.27 0.40 -14.59
C VAL A 162 3.80 0.42 -14.57
N ILE A 163 4.45 -0.19 -15.58
CA ILE A 163 5.91 -0.17 -15.68
C ILE A 163 6.42 1.26 -15.81
N GLY A 164 5.81 2.05 -16.68
CA GLY A 164 6.19 3.45 -16.88
C GLY A 164 6.11 4.27 -15.59
N LEU A 165 5.05 4.08 -14.80
CA LEU A 165 4.89 4.76 -13.52
C LEU A 165 5.95 4.32 -12.49
N LEU A 166 6.22 3.02 -12.37
CA LEU A 166 7.27 2.51 -11.49
C LEU A 166 8.64 3.09 -11.86
N LEU A 167 9.00 3.10 -13.15
CA LEU A 167 10.26 3.64 -13.63
C LEU A 167 10.36 5.16 -13.45
N GLN A 168 9.26 5.91 -13.64
CA GLN A 168 9.20 7.34 -13.33
C GLN A 168 9.50 7.63 -11.86
N HIS A 169 9.08 6.75 -10.97
CA HIS A 169 9.37 6.80 -9.53
C HIS A 169 10.71 6.15 -9.14
N ARG A 170 11.59 5.87 -10.12
CA ARG A 170 12.94 5.32 -9.93
C ARG A 170 12.98 3.88 -9.40
N ALA A 171 12.02 3.06 -9.81
CA ALA A 171 12.16 1.62 -9.72
C ALA A 171 13.44 1.19 -10.48
N ASP A 172 14.24 0.34 -9.86
CA ASP A 172 15.49 -0.15 -10.42
C ASP A 172 15.27 -1.54 -11.05
N PRO A 173 15.27 -1.66 -12.39
CA PRO A 173 15.06 -2.93 -13.09
C PRO A 173 16.27 -3.87 -13.00
N ALA A 174 17.43 -3.40 -12.52
CA ALA A 174 18.64 -4.20 -12.37
C ALA A 174 18.74 -4.89 -11.01
N LEU A 175 17.76 -4.67 -10.10
CA LEU A 175 17.71 -5.38 -8.83
C LEU A 175 17.55 -6.88 -9.10
N GLN A 176 18.32 -7.66 -8.34
CA GLN A 176 18.24 -9.12 -8.37
C GLN A 176 17.51 -9.61 -7.13
N ASN A 177 16.60 -10.56 -7.33
CA ASN A 177 15.95 -11.28 -6.24
C ASN A 177 16.89 -12.32 -5.60
N SER A 178 16.36 -13.12 -4.66
CA SER A 178 17.17 -14.11 -3.93
C SER A 178 17.71 -15.24 -4.82
N GLU A 179 17.12 -15.44 -6.00
CA GLU A 179 17.61 -16.38 -7.03
C GLU A 179 18.68 -15.75 -7.95
N GLY A 180 19.02 -14.47 -7.76
CA GLY A 180 19.93 -13.74 -8.64
C GLY A 180 19.29 -13.30 -9.95
N LYS A 181 17.96 -13.36 -10.08
CA LYS A 181 17.20 -12.99 -11.27
C LYS A 181 16.72 -11.55 -11.18
N THR A 182 16.81 -10.83 -12.29
CA THR A 182 16.17 -9.52 -12.48
C THR A 182 14.71 -9.68 -12.91
N CYS A 183 13.94 -8.59 -12.93
CA CYS A 183 12.59 -8.63 -13.49
C CYS A 183 12.56 -9.05 -14.96
N LEU A 184 13.61 -8.74 -15.74
CA LEU A 184 13.71 -9.18 -17.13
C LEU A 184 13.94 -10.69 -17.25
N ASP A 185 14.73 -11.28 -16.35
CA ASP A 185 14.94 -12.73 -16.30
C ASP A 185 13.65 -13.50 -15.99
N LEU A 186 12.75 -12.90 -15.20
CA LEU A 186 11.44 -13.48 -14.87
C LEU A 186 10.41 -13.36 -16.00
N CYS A 187 10.54 -12.37 -16.88
CA CYS A 187 9.55 -12.03 -17.91
C CYS A 187 9.40 -13.08 -19.04
N GLY A 188 10.26 -14.10 -19.04
CA GLY A 188 10.16 -15.29 -19.89
C GLY A 188 10.19 -16.62 -19.11
N ALA A 189 10.09 -16.59 -17.78
CA ALA A 189 10.22 -17.77 -16.92
C ALA A 189 8.88 -18.36 -16.46
N ALA A 190 7.74 -17.76 -16.83
CA ALA A 190 6.40 -18.33 -16.63
C ALA A 190 6.16 -19.52 -17.58
N VAL A 191 7.01 -20.54 -17.48
CA VAL A 191 6.71 -21.90 -17.94
C VAL A 191 6.64 -22.72 -16.69
N MET A 192 5.41 -23.09 -16.32
CA MET A 192 5.14 -24.06 -15.28
C MET A 192 6.03 -25.29 -15.47
N GLU A 193 6.64 -25.76 -14.38
CA GLU A 193 7.23 -27.10 -14.33
C GLU A 193 6.19 -28.12 -14.83
N GLY A 194 6.38 -28.65 -16.05
CA GLY A 194 5.59 -29.75 -16.58
C GLY A 194 4.78 -29.49 -17.86
N VAL A 195 4.89 -28.33 -18.51
CA VAL A 195 4.27 -28.10 -19.83
C VAL A 195 5.34 -27.78 -20.87
N GLU A 196 5.46 -28.60 -21.90
CA GLU A 196 6.38 -28.42 -23.05
C GLU A 196 5.91 -27.29 -24.00
N GLU A 197 5.36 -26.19 -23.47
CA GLU A 197 5.06 -25.01 -24.27
C GLU A 197 6.24 -24.03 -24.19
N GLU A 198 6.66 -23.50 -25.35
CA GLU A 198 7.72 -22.50 -25.40
C GLU A 198 7.34 -21.31 -24.51
N PRO A 199 8.28 -20.79 -23.69
CA PRO A 199 8.02 -19.61 -22.88
C PRO A 199 7.48 -18.49 -23.75
N VAL A 200 6.24 -18.07 -23.51
CA VAL A 200 5.67 -16.90 -24.17
C VAL A 200 6.33 -15.69 -23.52
N LEU A 201 7.45 -15.28 -24.11
CA LEU A 201 8.16 -14.07 -23.72
C LEU A 201 7.17 -12.89 -23.72
N ASN A 202 7.06 -12.17 -22.62
CA ASN A 202 6.24 -10.96 -22.58
C ASN A 202 6.95 -9.84 -23.36
N ILE A 203 6.78 -9.88 -24.69
CA ILE A 203 7.40 -8.95 -25.64
C ILE A 203 7.04 -7.50 -25.30
N GLU A 204 5.85 -7.25 -24.77
CA GLU A 204 5.43 -5.90 -24.41
C GLU A 204 6.21 -5.37 -23.20
N PHE A 205 6.41 -6.17 -22.16
CA PHE A 205 7.26 -5.78 -21.03
C PHE A 205 8.66 -5.39 -21.48
N ILE A 206 9.28 -6.18 -22.36
CA ILE A 206 10.60 -5.90 -22.90
C ILE A 206 10.61 -4.59 -23.70
N LYS A 207 9.61 -4.37 -24.56
CA LYS A 207 9.50 -3.12 -25.33
C LYS A 207 9.37 -1.91 -24.41
N VAL A 208 8.54 -1.99 -23.38
CA VAL A 208 8.34 -0.86 -22.46
C VAL A 208 9.63 -0.58 -21.68
N MET A 209 10.37 -1.61 -21.29
CA MET A 209 11.69 -1.45 -20.66
C MET A 209 12.72 -0.79 -21.60
N ASP A 210 12.79 -1.22 -22.87
CA ASP A 210 13.67 -0.62 -23.88
C ASP A 210 13.38 0.87 -24.09
N GLU A 211 12.09 1.23 -24.21
CA GLU A 211 11.64 2.61 -24.39
C GLU A 211 12.01 3.52 -23.22
N HIS A 212 12.16 2.96 -22.02
CA HIS A 212 12.62 3.68 -20.82
C HIS A 212 14.15 3.63 -20.65
N GLY A 213 14.87 3.11 -21.65
CA GLY A 213 16.33 3.09 -21.68
C GLY A 213 16.96 1.98 -20.85
N VAL A 214 16.19 0.98 -20.44
CA VAL A 214 16.70 -0.23 -19.79
C VAL A 214 17.29 -1.12 -20.86
N LYS A 215 18.63 -1.20 -20.90
CA LYS A 215 19.35 -1.90 -21.96
C LYS A 215 19.47 -3.40 -21.70
N PHE A 216 19.49 -4.15 -22.79
CA PHE A 216 19.76 -5.58 -22.84
C PHE A 216 21.21 -5.78 -23.29
N ASP A 217 22.01 -6.49 -22.49
CA ASP A 217 23.37 -6.90 -22.85
C ASP A 217 23.39 -8.30 -23.47
#